data_AF-A0A9D9IHN9-F1
#
_entry.id   AF-A0A9D9IHN9-F1
#
_cell.length_a   1.000
_cell.length_b   1.000
_cell.length_c   1.000
_cell.angle_alpha   90.00
_cell.angle_beta   90.00
_cell.angle_gamma   90.00
#
_symmetry.space_group_name_H-M   'P 1'
#
loop_
_entity.id
_entity.type
_entity.pdbx_description
1 polymer ?
#
loop_
_entity_poly.entity_id
_entity_poly.type
_entity_poly.pdbx_seq_one_letter_code
_entity_poly.pdbx_strand_id
1 'polypeptide(L)'
;MKRVTDLLLNIRSVSDKIHQTEERAKTRGERFNIFSILGVNHYELAHSTIIAEFLNPDGSHGQGDIFLDEFLNEIFYSVSCRFRKPWVMKSGAPFDISSAKVYTEYDTGNGRIDILIRNEAGQAVIIENKLYAADQPEQLKRYAEFAERQNWDYSIVYLTLYGDEASTQSAEGIDYVRISYSDEIIKWLQRCICNTVDKPFLRETFIQYSNLVKKLTHRNMETKFTEEVIKAMVDNAEAAAMICSMQQKYREYVQDNILLPKLKEFADESGLQFAYDWEMNGEKGFYFRKKEWKNAAIWFYSENRTSWSGFYITIMNEYPDVPLTTNRQVQLHCFDGNCSDSYPFGWKYMEQGYSEWDMDTLADIVNGKFIEYVKEQTLAVINELEENSCFQKG
;
A
#
# COMPACT_ATOMS: atom_id res chain seq x y z
N MET A 1 -30.68 -6.59 -22.60
CA MET A 1 -29.52 -6.94 -23.44
C MET A 1 -28.86 -5.73 -24.09
N LYS A 2 -29.54 -4.93 -24.93
CA LYS A 2 -28.92 -3.78 -25.63
C LYS A 2 -28.13 -2.82 -24.70
N ARG A 3 -28.72 -2.43 -23.56
CA ARG A 3 -28.06 -1.57 -22.55
C ARG A 3 -26.82 -2.18 -21.88
N VAL A 4 -26.79 -3.51 -21.72
CA VAL A 4 -25.60 -4.22 -21.20
C VAL A 4 -24.51 -4.26 -22.27
N THR A 5 -24.87 -4.53 -23.52
CA THR A 5 -23.93 -4.46 -24.65
C THR A 5 -23.34 -3.06 -24.81
N ASP A 6 -24.15 -2.01 -24.69
CA ASP A 6 -23.69 -0.62 -24.77
C ASP A 6 -22.72 -0.28 -23.62
N LEU A 7 -23.02 -0.67 -22.39
CA LEU A 7 -22.10 -0.51 -21.25
C LEU A 7 -20.77 -1.25 -21.47
N LEU A 8 -20.82 -2.51 -21.91
CA LEU A 8 -19.61 -3.31 -22.17
C LEU A 8 -18.77 -2.73 -23.30
N LEU A 9 -19.38 -2.19 -24.36
CA LEU A 9 -18.66 -1.52 -25.45
C LEU A 9 -18.00 -0.22 -24.97
N ASN A 10 -18.68 0.56 -24.12
CA ASN A 10 -18.10 1.77 -23.53
C ASN A 10 -16.92 1.43 -22.62
N ILE A 11 -17.06 0.44 -21.73
CA ILE A 11 -15.97 -0.02 -20.86
C ILE A 11 -14.80 -0.55 -21.70
N ARG A 12 -15.08 -1.32 -22.77
CA ARG A 12 -14.03 -1.79 -23.70
C ARG A 12 -13.29 -0.63 -24.35
N SER A 13 -14.01 0.39 -24.82
CA SER A 13 -13.40 1.60 -25.40
C SER A 13 -12.48 2.32 -24.39
N VAL A 14 -12.90 2.43 -23.13
CA VAL A 14 -12.04 2.99 -22.06
C VAL A 14 -10.82 2.10 -21.82
N SER A 15 -11.00 0.78 -21.77
CA SER A 15 -9.89 -0.19 -21.65
C SER A 15 -8.88 -0.08 -22.81
N ASP A 16 -9.36 0.06 -24.05
CA ASP A 16 -8.50 0.27 -25.21
C ASP A 16 -7.71 1.59 -25.11
N LYS A 17 -8.32 2.66 -24.59
CA LYS A 17 -7.61 3.94 -24.32
C LYS A 17 -6.55 3.79 -23.24
N ILE A 18 -6.84 3.04 -22.16
CA ILE A 18 -5.87 2.72 -21.11
C ILE A 18 -4.66 2.04 -21.76
N HIS A 19 -4.90 0.96 -22.49
CA HIS A 19 -3.85 0.17 -23.13
C HIS A 19 -3.03 1.00 -24.14
N GLN A 20 -3.70 1.79 -25.00
CA GLN A 20 -3.01 2.67 -25.94
C GLN A 20 -2.16 3.72 -25.25
N THR A 21 -2.63 4.30 -24.15
CA THR A 21 -1.86 5.33 -23.45
C THR A 21 -0.69 4.70 -22.70
N GLU A 22 -0.89 3.51 -22.16
CA GLU A 22 0.16 2.69 -21.55
C GLU A 22 1.27 2.28 -22.53
N GLU A 23 0.91 1.91 -23.76
CA GLU A 23 1.87 1.59 -24.82
C GLU A 23 2.56 2.85 -25.37
N ARG A 24 1.85 3.99 -25.43
CA ARG A 24 2.46 5.29 -25.74
C ARG A 24 3.46 5.70 -24.66
N ALA A 25 3.10 5.55 -23.39
CA ALA A 25 3.99 5.83 -22.27
C ALA A 25 5.24 4.92 -22.32
N LYS A 26 5.05 3.64 -22.66
CA LYS A 26 6.17 2.70 -22.86
C LYS A 26 7.09 3.13 -24.01
N THR A 27 6.54 3.40 -25.19
CA THR A 27 7.31 3.78 -26.38
C THR A 27 8.04 5.12 -26.23
N ARG A 28 7.50 6.04 -25.43
CA ARG A 28 8.14 7.33 -25.10
C ARG A 28 9.15 7.27 -23.96
N GLY A 29 9.31 6.11 -23.33
CA GLY A 29 10.17 5.96 -22.15
C GLY A 29 9.59 6.55 -20.87
N GLU A 30 8.31 6.95 -20.86
CA GLU A 30 7.63 7.52 -19.67
C GLU A 30 7.44 6.49 -18.55
N ARG A 31 7.60 5.18 -18.85
CA ARG A 31 7.66 4.12 -17.84
C ARG A 31 9.00 4.07 -17.09
N PHE A 32 10.03 4.72 -17.61
CA PHE A 32 11.32 4.77 -16.93
C PHE A 32 11.22 5.70 -15.72
N ASN A 33 11.62 5.19 -14.55
CA ASN A 33 11.65 5.96 -13.32
C ASN A 33 12.81 5.48 -12.46
N ILE A 34 13.85 6.31 -12.31
CA ILE A 34 15.06 5.94 -11.57
C ILE A 34 14.77 5.70 -10.08
N PHE A 35 13.86 6.47 -9.49
CA PHE A 35 13.49 6.33 -8.08
C PHE A 35 12.79 4.98 -7.82
N SER A 36 11.93 4.54 -8.73
CA SER A 36 11.32 3.20 -8.65
C SER A 36 12.35 2.08 -8.78
N ILE A 37 13.34 2.24 -9.67
CA ILE A 37 14.42 1.25 -9.85
C ILE A 37 15.30 1.16 -8.60
N LEU A 38 15.56 2.28 -7.94
CA LEU A 38 16.31 2.35 -6.68
C LEU A 38 15.49 1.93 -5.45
N GLY A 39 14.22 1.53 -5.61
CA GLY A 39 13.37 1.05 -4.53
C GLY A 39 12.86 2.13 -3.58
N VAL A 40 12.92 3.41 -3.95
CA VAL A 40 12.50 4.56 -3.11
C VAL A 40 11.07 4.38 -2.60
N ASN A 41 10.21 3.73 -3.38
CA ASN A 41 8.80 3.43 -3.09
C ASN A 41 8.56 2.76 -1.73
N HIS A 42 9.57 2.09 -1.17
CA HIS A 42 9.47 1.30 0.06
C HIS A 42 10.15 1.97 1.26
N TYR A 43 10.79 3.13 1.08
CA TYR A 43 11.65 3.73 2.11
C TYR A 43 11.26 5.17 2.41
N GLU A 44 10.60 5.38 3.55
CA GLU A 44 10.26 6.72 4.09
C GLU A 44 11.49 7.63 4.15
N LEU A 45 12.63 7.09 4.59
CA LEU A 45 13.90 7.83 4.66
C LEU A 45 14.37 8.35 3.30
N ALA A 46 14.18 7.57 2.24
CA ALA A 46 14.56 8.00 0.89
C ALA A 46 13.67 9.16 0.41
N HIS A 47 12.37 9.11 0.71
CA HIS A 47 11.46 10.21 0.44
C HIS A 47 11.83 11.48 1.21
N SER A 48 12.15 11.36 2.51
CA SER A 48 12.60 12.50 3.33
C SER A 48 13.87 13.13 2.77
N THR A 49 14.83 12.30 2.35
CA THR A 49 16.08 12.77 1.72
C THR A 49 15.83 13.53 0.42
N ILE A 50 14.98 13.00 -0.47
CA ILE A 50 14.67 13.65 -1.75
C ILE A 50 13.94 14.98 -1.52
N ILE A 51 12.93 15.00 -0.66
CA ILE A 51 12.17 16.22 -0.36
C ILE A 51 13.09 17.26 0.27
N ALA A 52 13.92 16.88 1.24
CA ALA A 52 14.85 17.80 1.88
C ALA A 52 15.88 18.38 0.88
N GLU A 53 16.40 17.57 -0.04
CA GLU A 53 17.30 18.04 -1.09
C GLU A 53 16.63 19.08 -2.00
N PHE A 54 15.35 18.88 -2.34
CA PHE A 54 14.59 19.85 -3.13
C PHE A 54 14.21 21.11 -2.34
N LEU A 55 14.04 21.02 -1.03
CA LEU A 55 13.70 22.16 -0.17
C LEU A 55 14.94 22.97 0.26
N ASN A 56 16.15 22.44 0.11
CA ASN A 56 17.35 23.08 0.62
C ASN A 56 17.78 24.26 -0.25
N PRO A 57 17.80 25.52 0.25
CA PRO A 57 18.28 26.65 -0.55
C PRO A 57 19.73 26.49 -1.03
N ASP A 58 20.54 25.75 -0.27
CA ASP A 58 21.93 25.40 -0.59
C ASP A 58 22.05 24.01 -1.27
N GLY A 59 20.93 23.45 -1.74
CA GLY A 59 20.87 22.13 -2.38
C GLY A 59 21.61 22.08 -3.72
N SER A 60 21.96 20.87 -4.15
CA SER A 60 22.71 20.63 -5.39
C SER A 60 21.97 21.07 -6.66
N HIS A 61 20.66 21.33 -6.56
CA HIS A 61 19.86 21.89 -7.66
C HIS A 61 20.23 23.35 -7.98
N GLY A 62 20.88 24.09 -7.08
CA GLY A 62 21.42 25.43 -7.32
C GLY A 62 20.38 26.48 -7.70
N GLN A 63 19.14 26.34 -7.20
CA GLN A 63 18.02 27.25 -7.51
C GLN A 63 17.68 28.19 -6.34
N GLY A 64 18.53 28.26 -5.32
CA GLY A 64 18.24 29.02 -4.11
C GLY A 64 16.96 28.52 -3.45
N ASP A 65 16.18 29.46 -2.93
CA ASP A 65 15.00 29.21 -2.11
C ASP A 65 13.69 28.97 -2.89
N ILE A 66 13.71 29.03 -4.23
CA ILE A 66 12.50 28.98 -5.07
C ILE A 66 11.61 27.78 -4.72
N PHE A 67 12.18 26.58 -4.55
CA PHE A 67 11.38 25.39 -4.27
C PHE A 67 10.85 25.36 -2.83
N LEU A 68 11.59 25.94 -1.88
CA LEU A 68 11.13 26.08 -0.50
C LEU A 68 10.00 27.11 -0.41
N ASP A 69 10.13 28.25 -1.09
CA ASP A 69 9.08 29.27 -1.16
C ASP A 69 7.79 28.69 -1.75
N GLU A 70 7.88 27.97 -2.88
CA GLU A 70 6.73 27.29 -3.49
C GLU A 70 6.10 26.25 -2.55
N PHE A 71 6.91 25.53 -1.78
CA PHE A 71 6.42 24.55 -0.80
C PHE A 71 5.63 25.22 0.33
N LEU A 72 6.23 26.24 0.96
CA LEU A 72 5.60 26.96 2.06
C LEU A 72 4.32 27.68 1.61
N ASN A 73 4.32 28.24 0.40
CA ASN A 73 3.13 28.85 -0.20
C ASN A 73 2.01 27.82 -0.49
N GLU A 74 2.35 26.63 -0.99
CA GLU A 74 1.36 25.57 -1.25
C GLU A 74 0.73 25.06 0.05
N ILE A 75 1.54 24.82 1.08
CA ILE A 75 1.05 24.45 2.41
C ILE A 75 0.19 25.57 2.99
N PHE A 76 0.66 26.82 2.91
CA PHE A 76 -0.07 27.98 3.40
C PHE A 76 -1.46 28.06 2.79
N TYR A 77 -1.55 27.96 1.46
CA TYR A 77 -2.80 28.05 0.73
C TYR A 77 -3.74 26.89 1.08
N SER A 78 -3.24 25.65 1.04
CA SER A 78 -4.04 24.44 1.26
C SER A 78 -4.60 24.36 2.69
N VAL A 79 -3.78 24.71 3.69
CA VAL A 79 -4.18 24.71 5.11
C VAL A 79 -5.16 25.86 5.39
N SER A 80 -4.91 27.05 4.85
CA SER A 80 -5.79 28.21 5.02
C SER A 80 -7.18 27.96 4.45
N CYS A 81 -7.27 27.27 3.30
CA CYS A 81 -8.55 26.91 2.70
C CYS A 81 -9.27 25.80 3.47
N ARG A 82 -8.57 24.74 3.90
CA ARG A 82 -9.16 23.59 4.62
C ARG A 82 -9.65 23.96 6.02
N PHE A 83 -8.90 24.79 6.75
CA PHE A 83 -9.16 25.05 8.17
C PHE A 83 -9.60 26.49 8.48
N ARG A 84 -9.72 27.36 7.46
CA ARG A 84 -10.07 28.79 7.60
C ARG A 84 -9.20 29.52 8.63
N LYS A 85 -7.94 29.10 8.77
CA LYS A 85 -6.94 29.71 9.64
C LYS A 85 -5.64 29.90 8.82
N PRO A 86 -5.03 31.10 8.82
CA PRO A 86 -3.73 31.29 8.19
C PRO A 86 -2.72 30.30 8.76
N TRP A 87 -2.00 29.58 7.89
CA TRP A 87 -0.83 28.83 8.35
C TRP A 87 0.27 29.82 8.68
N VAL A 88 0.77 29.75 9.90
CA VAL A 88 1.79 30.66 10.43
C VAL A 88 2.58 29.88 11.48
N MET A 89 3.75 30.39 11.84
CA MET A 89 4.47 29.87 13.01
C MET A 89 3.60 30.02 14.27
N LYS A 90 3.95 29.36 15.37
CA LYS A 90 3.21 29.43 16.65
C LYS A 90 2.92 30.87 17.10
N SER A 91 3.81 31.81 16.79
CA SER A 91 3.67 33.25 17.07
C SER A 91 2.64 33.99 16.22
N GLY A 92 2.25 33.44 15.07
CA GLY A 92 1.45 34.13 14.05
C GLY A 92 2.27 34.76 12.91
N ALA A 93 3.60 34.69 12.96
CA ALA A 93 4.48 35.24 11.93
C ALA A 93 4.65 34.29 10.72
N PRO A 94 4.89 34.81 9.50
CA PRO A 94 5.35 34.00 8.38
C PRO A 94 6.77 33.49 8.64
N PHE A 95 7.13 32.38 8.00
CA PHE A 95 8.49 31.85 8.03
C PHE A 95 9.43 32.71 7.17
N ASP A 96 10.55 33.16 7.72
CA ASP A 96 11.60 33.88 7.00
C ASP A 96 12.55 32.90 6.30
N ILE A 97 12.53 32.92 4.96
CA ILE A 97 13.28 31.96 4.14
C ILE A 97 14.74 32.39 3.94
N SER A 98 15.10 33.65 4.20
CA SER A 98 16.38 34.26 3.80
C SER A 98 17.63 33.55 4.35
N SER A 99 17.52 32.90 5.51
CA SER A 99 18.60 32.15 6.16
C SER A 99 18.23 30.69 6.42
N ALA A 100 17.26 30.17 5.65
CA ALA A 100 16.74 28.82 5.84
C ALA A 100 17.79 27.74 5.55
N LYS A 101 17.84 26.74 6.44
CA LYS A 101 18.67 25.54 6.30
C LYS A 101 17.81 24.31 6.54
N VAL A 102 18.03 23.29 5.72
CA VAL A 102 17.28 22.04 5.76
C VAL A 102 18.18 20.91 6.27
N TYR A 103 17.65 20.10 7.17
CA TYR A 103 18.32 18.94 7.76
C TYR A 103 17.42 17.73 7.64
N THR A 104 18.01 16.56 7.43
CA THR A 104 17.33 15.28 7.50
C THR A 104 17.83 14.48 8.68
N GLU A 105 17.00 13.57 9.18
CA GLU A 105 17.39 12.66 10.26
C GLU A 105 17.98 13.40 11.48
N TYR A 106 17.41 14.57 11.81
CA TYR A 106 17.96 15.45 12.83
C TYR A 106 17.73 14.87 14.23
N ASP A 107 18.83 14.52 14.90
CA ASP A 107 18.79 13.95 16.24
C ASP A 107 18.42 15.00 17.30
N THR A 108 17.39 14.67 18.10
CA THR A 108 16.90 15.49 19.22
C THR A 108 17.34 14.95 20.59
N GLY A 109 18.10 13.85 20.60
CA GLY A 109 18.50 13.06 21.76
C GLY A 109 17.45 12.03 22.21
N ASN A 110 16.17 12.33 22.01
CA ASN A 110 15.05 11.45 22.37
C ASN A 110 14.19 11.06 21.15
N GLY A 111 14.70 11.25 19.95
CA GLY A 111 13.95 11.04 18.72
C GLY A 111 14.66 11.70 17.55
N ARG A 112 14.16 11.46 16.35
CA ARG A 112 14.83 11.90 15.13
C ARG A 112 13.80 12.50 14.18
N ILE A 113 13.94 13.80 13.93
CA ILE A 113 13.06 14.54 13.01
C ILE A 113 13.44 14.16 11.58
N ASP A 114 12.45 13.77 10.77
CA ASP A 114 12.70 13.36 9.38
C ASP A 114 13.22 14.50 8.52
N ILE A 115 12.56 15.66 8.56
CA ILE A 115 13.01 16.89 7.91
C ILE A 115 12.81 18.08 8.85
N LEU A 116 13.88 18.85 9.08
CA LEU A 116 13.87 20.09 9.84
C LEU A 116 14.30 21.26 8.95
N ILE A 117 13.45 22.27 8.83
CA ILE A 117 13.76 23.54 8.18
C ILE A 117 13.87 24.59 9.27
N ARG A 118 15.01 25.28 9.38
CA ARG A 118 15.21 26.34 10.39
C ARG A 118 15.93 27.55 9.80
N ASN A 119 15.73 28.71 10.41
CA ASN A 119 16.43 29.93 10.02
C ASN A 119 17.17 30.57 11.22
N GLU A 120 17.91 31.64 10.96
CA GLU A 120 18.65 32.37 12.01
C GLU A 120 17.73 33.24 12.89
N ALA A 121 16.49 33.50 12.44
CA ALA A 121 15.47 34.20 13.21
C ALA A 121 14.84 33.33 14.32
N GLY A 122 15.26 32.06 14.45
CA GLY A 122 14.76 31.14 15.47
C GLY A 122 13.42 30.51 15.12
N GLN A 123 13.05 30.44 13.84
CA GLN A 123 11.85 29.74 13.38
C GLN A 123 12.16 28.33 12.90
N ALA A 124 11.20 27.42 13.01
CA ALA A 124 11.34 26.03 12.59
C ALA A 124 10.08 25.42 11.95
N VAL A 125 10.23 24.77 10.80
CA VAL A 125 9.22 23.84 10.26
C VAL A 125 9.74 22.42 10.45
N ILE A 126 9.01 21.65 11.24
CA ILE A 126 9.33 20.25 11.58
C ILE A 126 8.40 19.37 10.76
N ILE A 127 8.95 18.55 9.87
CA ILE A 127 8.16 17.63 9.04
C ILE A 127 8.44 16.20 9.50
N GLU A 128 7.40 15.49 9.90
CA GLU A 128 7.40 14.04 10.10
C GLU A 128 6.74 13.40 8.88
N ASN A 129 7.44 12.45 8.25
CA ASN A 129 7.07 11.85 6.98
C ASN A 129 6.69 10.37 7.17
N LYS A 130 5.42 10.03 6.98
CA LYS A 130 4.88 8.67 7.12
C LYS A 130 4.30 8.16 5.82
N LEU A 131 4.80 7.04 5.34
CA LEU A 131 4.20 6.33 4.21
C LEU A 131 3.44 5.09 4.70
N TYR A 132 4.11 4.24 5.50
CA TYR A 132 3.57 2.95 5.94
C TYR A 132 3.92 2.61 7.40
N ALA A 133 4.91 3.29 8.00
CA ALA A 133 5.31 3.00 9.36
C ALA A 133 4.26 3.44 10.37
N ALA A 134 4.08 2.61 11.41
CA ALA A 134 3.28 2.97 12.56
C ALA A 134 3.90 4.14 13.33
N ASP A 135 3.04 4.92 13.97
CA ASP A 135 3.47 6.00 14.84
C ASP A 135 4.30 5.52 16.03
N GLN A 136 5.34 6.28 16.36
CA GLN A 136 6.03 6.08 17.62
C GLN A 136 5.25 6.73 18.76
N PRO A 137 5.28 6.14 19.98
CA PRO A 137 4.64 6.74 21.14
C PRO A 137 5.11 8.17 21.36
N GLU A 138 4.22 9.13 21.56
CA GLU A 138 4.51 10.54 21.89
C GLU A 138 5.46 11.26 20.92
N GLN A 139 5.55 10.82 19.66
CA GLN A 139 6.54 11.33 18.71
C GLN A 139 6.42 12.84 18.48
N LEU A 140 5.21 13.33 18.16
CA LEU A 140 5.01 14.76 17.92
C LEU A 140 5.15 15.59 19.21
N LYS A 141 4.78 15.02 20.37
CA LYS A 141 5.02 15.66 21.68
C LYS A 141 6.50 15.91 21.91
N ARG A 142 7.36 14.92 21.68
CA ARG A 142 8.82 15.07 21.83
C ARG A 142 9.39 16.14 20.92
N TYR A 143 8.88 16.27 19.69
CA TYR A 143 9.34 17.32 18.78
C TYR A 143 8.90 18.72 19.24
N ALA A 144 7.68 18.86 19.75
CA ALA A 144 7.21 20.10 20.35
C ALA A 144 8.09 20.49 21.56
N GLU A 145 8.30 19.57 22.50
CA GLU A 145 9.17 19.79 23.67
C GLU A 145 10.61 20.12 23.27
N PHE A 146 11.13 19.49 22.21
CA PHE A 146 12.44 19.83 21.68
C PHE A 146 12.47 21.26 21.14
N ALA A 147 11.53 21.65 20.29
CA ALA A 147 11.45 22.99 19.73
C ALA A 147 11.28 24.07 20.82
N GLU A 148 10.48 23.79 21.85
CA GLU A 148 10.31 24.67 23.01
C GLU A 148 11.60 24.83 23.81
N ARG A 149 12.37 23.75 24.04
CA ARG A 149 13.69 23.82 24.68
C ARG A 149 14.70 24.62 23.86
N GLN A 150 14.60 24.60 22.53
CA GLN A 150 15.42 25.42 21.64
C GLN A 150 14.93 26.88 21.55
N ASN A 151 13.80 27.22 22.19
CA ASN A 151 13.13 28.51 22.08
C ASN A 151 12.81 28.89 20.63
N TRP A 152 12.37 27.93 19.84
CA TRP A 152 11.97 28.14 18.45
C TRP A 152 10.51 28.57 18.33
N ASP A 153 10.24 29.41 17.34
CA ASP A 153 8.89 29.67 16.84
C ASP A 153 8.58 28.65 15.73
N TYR A 154 7.79 27.62 16.05
CA TYR A 154 7.73 26.42 15.24
C TYR A 154 6.35 26.07 14.68
N SER A 155 6.34 25.24 13.64
CA SER A 155 5.16 24.54 13.11
C SER A 155 5.52 23.07 12.88
N ILE A 156 4.65 22.16 13.31
CA ILE A 156 4.79 20.72 13.04
C ILE A 156 3.89 20.38 11.85
N VAL A 157 4.48 19.74 10.85
CA VAL A 157 3.84 19.26 9.63
C VAL A 157 3.91 17.74 9.63
N TYR A 158 2.76 17.11 9.49
CA TYR A 158 2.59 15.67 9.42
C TYR A 158 2.22 15.30 7.98
N LEU A 159 3.18 14.70 7.27
CA LEU A 159 3.08 14.36 5.86
C LEU A 159 2.78 12.86 5.73
N THR A 160 1.61 12.53 5.21
CA THR A 160 1.20 11.15 4.92
C THR A 160 0.84 10.94 3.46
N LEU A 161 0.58 9.71 3.00
CA LEU A 161 0.14 9.48 1.62
C LEU A 161 -1.15 10.24 1.29
N TYR A 162 -2.12 10.21 2.21
CA TYR A 162 -3.49 10.69 1.97
C TYR A 162 -3.97 11.80 2.93
N GLY A 163 -3.10 12.29 3.83
CA GLY A 163 -3.44 13.36 4.78
C GLY A 163 -4.11 12.85 6.06
N ASP A 164 -3.82 11.60 6.42
CA ASP A 164 -4.28 10.92 7.63
C ASP A 164 -3.85 11.66 8.91
N GLU A 165 -4.59 11.43 9.99
CA GLU A 165 -4.26 11.95 11.31
C GLU A 165 -3.15 11.12 11.96
N ALA A 166 -2.25 11.80 12.67
CA ALA A 166 -1.36 11.11 13.59
C ALA A 166 -2.21 10.43 14.68
N SER A 167 -1.81 9.24 15.09
CA SER A 167 -2.47 8.49 16.16
C SER A 167 -2.50 9.30 17.46
N THR A 168 -3.53 9.05 18.28
CA THR A 168 -3.67 9.66 19.61
C THR A 168 -2.40 9.46 20.44
N GLN A 169 -1.78 8.29 20.37
CA GLN A 169 -0.56 7.98 21.12
C GLN A 169 0.61 8.92 20.74
N SER A 170 0.69 9.35 19.49
CA SER A 170 1.76 10.23 18.99
C SER A 170 1.51 11.71 19.29
N ALA A 171 0.27 12.17 19.09
CA ALA A 171 -0.05 13.59 18.91
C ALA A 171 -1.07 14.17 19.91
N GLU A 172 -1.52 13.41 20.92
CA GLU A 172 -2.49 13.91 21.89
C GLU A 172 -2.07 15.26 22.50
N GLY A 173 -2.92 16.28 22.36
CA GLY A 173 -2.68 17.62 22.90
C GLY A 173 -1.67 18.47 22.12
N ILE A 174 -1.21 18.02 20.95
CA ILE A 174 -0.27 18.75 20.09
C ILE A 174 -1.01 19.29 18.86
N ASP A 175 -0.84 20.59 18.60
CA ASP A 175 -1.28 21.19 17.34
C ASP A 175 -0.25 20.89 16.24
N TYR A 176 -0.75 20.36 15.12
CA TYR A 176 0.06 20.09 13.93
C TYR A 176 -0.76 20.27 12.65
N VAL A 177 -0.04 20.36 11.54
CA VAL A 177 -0.57 20.60 10.21
C VAL A 177 -0.54 19.31 9.43
N ARG A 178 -1.66 18.92 8.81
CA ARG A 178 -1.72 17.73 7.95
C ARG A 178 -1.53 18.14 6.50
N ILE A 179 -0.60 17.47 5.85
CA ILE A 179 -0.43 17.54 4.40
C ILE A 179 -0.31 16.13 3.84
N SER A 180 -0.46 16.00 2.54
CA SER A 180 -0.47 14.72 1.86
C SER A 180 0.42 14.71 0.62
N TYR A 181 0.98 13.53 0.34
CA TYR A 181 1.60 13.27 -0.95
C TYR A 181 0.59 13.42 -2.08
N SER A 182 -0.62 12.90 -1.87
CA SER A 182 -1.65 12.87 -2.89
C SER A 182 -2.06 14.28 -3.33
N ASP A 183 -2.03 15.28 -2.44
CA ASP A 183 -2.49 16.62 -2.75
C ASP A 183 -1.37 17.67 -2.72
N GLU A 184 -0.89 18.07 -1.55
CA GLU A 184 0.03 19.19 -1.38
C GLU A 184 1.39 18.95 -2.05
N ILE A 185 2.00 17.76 -1.90
CA ILE A 185 3.29 17.45 -2.55
C ILE A 185 3.16 17.39 -4.07
N ILE A 186 2.08 16.79 -4.61
CA ILE A 186 1.87 16.76 -6.06
C ILE A 186 1.71 18.17 -6.63
N LYS A 187 0.93 19.05 -5.96
CA LYS A 187 0.75 20.44 -6.39
C LYS A 187 2.06 21.23 -6.32
N TRP A 188 2.80 21.07 -5.23
CA TRP A 188 4.13 21.67 -5.08
C TRP A 188 5.08 21.22 -6.21
N LEU A 189 5.17 19.92 -6.48
CA LEU A 189 6.01 19.39 -7.57
C LEU A 189 5.59 19.92 -8.94
N GLN A 190 4.29 20.16 -9.19
CA GLN A 190 3.83 20.79 -10.42
C GLN A 190 4.36 22.23 -10.55
N ARG A 191 4.39 23.00 -9.46
CA ARG A 191 4.99 24.35 -9.45
C ARG A 191 6.51 24.28 -9.69
N CYS A 192 7.21 23.33 -9.06
CA CYS A 192 8.63 23.08 -9.34
C CYS A 192 8.89 22.78 -10.82
N ILE A 193 8.05 21.98 -11.47
CA ILE A 193 8.13 21.69 -12.92
C ILE A 193 7.95 22.96 -13.74
N CYS A 194 6.97 23.81 -13.40
CA CYS A 194 6.76 25.09 -14.08
C CYS A 194 7.95 26.05 -13.92
N ASN A 195 8.59 26.07 -12.75
CA ASN A 195 9.79 26.89 -12.49
C ASN A 195 11.07 26.33 -13.13
N THR A 196 11.02 25.13 -13.70
CA THR A 196 12.17 24.45 -14.33
C THR A 196 11.97 24.16 -15.81
N VAL A 197 11.03 24.83 -16.49
CA VAL A 197 10.75 24.60 -17.92
C VAL A 197 12.01 24.74 -18.80
N ASP A 198 12.89 25.69 -18.48
CA ASP A 198 14.17 25.94 -19.17
C ASP A 198 15.34 25.11 -18.62
N LYS A 199 15.10 24.30 -17.58
CA LYS A 199 16.07 23.46 -16.89
C LYS A 199 15.65 22.00 -17.06
N PRO A 200 16.00 21.36 -18.19
CA PRO A 200 15.94 19.89 -18.27
C PRO A 200 16.86 19.32 -17.17
N PHE A 201 17.08 18.03 -16.98
CA PHE A 201 17.65 17.53 -15.72
C PHE A 201 16.75 17.80 -14.51
N LEU A 202 16.59 19.04 -14.04
CA LEU A 202 15.69 19.35 -12.92
C LEU A 202 14.24 19.06 -13.27
N ARG A 203 13.76 19.54 -14.43
CA ARG A 203 12.40 19.27 -14.90
C ARG A 203 12.10 17.78 -14.99
N GLU A 204 12.98 17.00 -15.62
CA GLU A 204 12.80 15.55 -15.73
C GLU A 204 12.89 14.86 -14.37
N THR A 205 13.74 15.33 -13.47
CA THR A 205 13.85 14.81 -12.09
C THR A 205 12.55 15.04 -11.33
N PHE A 206 11.99 16.25 -11.37
CA PHE A 206 10.69 16.54 -10.76
C PHE A 206 9.54 15.76 -11.40
N ILE A 207 9.54 15.58 -12.73
CA ILE A 207 8.55 14.74 -13.43
C ILE A 207 8.66 13.28 -12.95
N GLN A 208 9.86 12.72 -12.86
CA GLN A 208 10.06 11.36 -12.39
C GLN A 208 9.62 11.19 -10.93
N TYR A 209 9.98 12.12 -10.05
CA TYR A 209 9.53 12.05 -8.65
C TYR A 209 8.01 12.23 -8.54
N SER A 210 7.43 13.17 -9.29
CA SER A 210 5.97 13.37 -9.36
C SER A 210 5.23 12.11 -9.83
N ASN A 211 5.75 11.43 -10.85
CA ASN A 211 5.16 10.18 -11.34
C ASN A 211 5.26 9.04 -10.31
N LEU A 212 6.35 9.00 -9.55
CA LEU A 212 6.47 8.06 -8.42
C LEU A 212 5.39 8.37 -7.37
N VAL A 213 5.28 9.62 -6.94
CA VAL A 213 4.28 10.03 -5.93
C VAL A 213 2.85 9.72 -6.39
N LYS A 214 2.50 9.97 -7.66
CA LYS A 214 1.18 9.62 -8.21
C LYS A 214 0.93 8.11 -8.21
N LYS A 215 1.96 7.29 -8.44
CA LYS A 215 1.85 5.83 -8.34
C LYS A 215 1.60 5.39 -6.89
N LEU A 216 2.32 5.96 -5.92
CA LEU A 216 2.15 5.66 -4.49
C LEU A 216 0.77 6.06 -3.95
N THR A 217 0.16 7.08 -4.55
CA THR A 217 -1.11 7.66 -4.09
C THR A 217 -2.31 7.25 -4.96
N HIS A 218 -2.13 6.28 -5.87
CA HIS A 218 -3.15 5.86 -6.85
C HIS A 218 -3.79 7.03 -7.64
N ARG A 219 -3.09 8.17 -7.75
CA ARG A 219 -3.51 9.37 -8.53
C ARG A 219 -3.03 9.33 -9.98
N ASN A 220 -2.71 8.14 -10.49
CA ASN A 220 -2.35 7.97 -11.90
C ASN A 220 -3.57 8.17 -12.81
N MET A 221 -3.36 7.98 -14.12
CA MET A 221 -4.41 7.96 -15.14
C MET A 221 -5.65 7.13 -14.81
N GLU A 222 -5.54 6.20 -13.86
CA GLU A 222 -6.66 5.51 -13.21
C GLU A 222 -7.76 6.47 -12.75
N THR A 223 -7.50 7.66 -12.19
CA THR A 223 -8.58 8.55 -11.75
C THR A 223 -9.44 9.05 -12.92
N LYS A 224 -8.82 9.48 -14.02
CA LYS A 224 -9.54 9.93 -15.22
C LYS A 224 -10.30 8.79 -15.90
N PHE A 225 -9.67 7.63 -16.02
CA PHE A 225 -10.36 6.48 -16.62
C PHE A 225 -11.45 5.91 -15.72
N THR A 226 -11.27 5.97 -14.40
CA THR A 226 -12.30 5.63 -13.42
C THR A 226 -13.50 6.56 -13.58
N GLU A 227 -13.29 7.88 -13.71
CA GLU A 227 -14.38 8.81 -14.01
C GLU A 227 -15.09 8.49 -15.33
N GLU A 228 -14.34 8.13 -16.40
CA GLU A 228 -14.94 7.70 -17.67
C GLU A 228 -15.76 6.41 -17.52
N VAL A 229 -15.28 5.42 -16.75
CA VAL A 229 -16.01 4.17 -16.45
C VAL A 229 -17.25 4.45 -15.60
N ILE A 230 -17.13 5.22 -14.53
CA ILE A 230 -18.25 5.60 -13.66
C ILE A 230 -19.30 6.35 -14.46
N LYS A 231 -18.90 7.30 -15.31
CA LYS A 231 -19.83 7.99 -16.21
C LYS A 231 -20.54 7.01 -17.14
N ALA A 232 -19.82 6.07 -17.75
CA ALA A 232 -20.43 5.04 -18.59
C ALA A 232 -21.42 4.15 -17.83
N MET A 233 -21.12 3.81 -16.57
CA MET A 233 -22.04 3.08 -15.69
C MET A 233 -23.28 3.90 -15.35
N VAL A 234 -23.14 5.20 -15.04
CA VAL A 234 -24.25 6.12 -14.77
C VAL A 234 -25.15 6.27 -15.99
N ASP A 235 -24.55 6.47 -17.18
CA ASP A 235 -25.27 6.56 -18.46
C ASP A 235 -26.01 5.24 -18.81
N ASN A 236 -25.63 4.12 -18.17
CA ASN A 236 -26.23 2.80 -18.33
C ASN A 236 -26.71 2.20 -17.00
N ALA A 237 -27.33 3.02 -16.14
CA ALA A 237 -27.62 2.69 -14.75
C ALA A 237 -28.32 1.33 -14.52
N GLU A 238 -29.27 0.93 -15.36
CA GLU A 238 -29.93 -0.39 -15.24
C GLU A 238 -28.98 -1.56 -15.52
N ALA A 239 -28.08 -1.43 -16.50
CA ALA A 239 -27.08 -2.45 -16.79
C ALA A 239 -26.03 -2.52 -15.68
N ALA A 240 -25.61 -1.37 -15.16
CA ALA A 240 -24.72 -1.30 -14.01
C ALA A 240 -25.36 -1.97 -12.78
N ALA A 241 -26.62 -1.63 -12.46
CA ALA A 241 -27.36 -2.24 -11.35
C ALA A 241 -27.49 -3.76 -11.52
N MET A 242 -27.78 -4.23 -12.73
CA MET A 242 -27.83 -5.66 -13.04
C MET A 242 -26.47 -6.32 -12.77
N ILE A 243 -25.36 -5.78 -13.29
CA ILE A 243 -24.00 -6.33 -13.08
C ILE A 243 -23.66 -6.37 -11.58
N CYS A 244 -23.87 -5.26 -10.86
CA CYS A 244 -23.61 -5.18 -9.43
C CYS A 244 -24.43 -6.22 -8.65
N SER A 245 -25.71 -6.41 -9.01
CA SER A 245 -26.57 -7.41 -8.36
C SER A 245 -26.15 -8.86 -8.62
N MET A 246 -25.35 -9.13 -9.66
CA MET A 246 -24.86 -10.47 -9.98
C MET A 246 -23.52 -10.80 -9.29
N GLN A 247 -22.91 -9.86 -8.57
CA GLN A 247 -21.57 -10.05 -7.97
C GLN A 247 -21.45 -11.34 -7.15
N GLN A 248 -22.40 -11.58 -6.24
CA GLN A 248 -22.39 -12.77 -5.39
C GLN A 248 -22.59 -14.06 -6.20
N LYS A 249 -23.50 -14.06 -7.18
CA LYS A 249 -23.73 -15.21 -8.06
C LYS A 249 -22.53 -15.52 -8.95
N TYR A 250 -21.83 -14.48 -9.42
CA TYR A 250 -20.60 -14.62 -10.19
C TYR A 250 -19.52 -15.29 -9.34
N ARG A 251 -19.36 -14.86 -8.08
CA ARG A 251 -18.42 -15.47 -7.14
C ARG A 251 -18.70 -16.96 -6.94
N GLU A 252 -19.93 -17.31 -6.60
CA GLU A 252 -20.35 -18.71 -6.41
C GLU A 252 -20.08 -19.54 -7.68
N TYR A 253 -20.42 -18.99 -8.84
CA TYR A 253 -20.17 -19.67 -10.11
C TYR A 253 -18.68 -19.92 -10.37
N VAL A 254 -17.82 -18.91 -10.15
CA VAL A 254 -16.36 -19.04 -10.30
C VAL A 254 -15.81 -20.06 -9.29
N GLN A 255 -16.30 -20.06 -8.06
CA GLN A 255 -15.88 -21.02 -7.04
C GLN A 255 -16.23 -22.46 -7.45
N ASP A 256 -17.51 -22.71 -7.71
CA ASP A 256 -18.01 -24.07 -7.93
C ASP A 256 -17.61 -24.66 -9.26
N ASN A 257 -17.49 -23.83 -10.31
CA ASN A 257 -17.30 -24.30 -11.68
C ASN A 257 -15.88 -24.11 -12.21
N ILE A 258 -15.04 -23.32 -11.53
CA ILE A 258 -13.67 -23.04 -12.00
C ILE A 258 -12.65 -23.37 -10.91
N LEU A 259 -12.78 -22.80 -9.72
CA LEU A 259 -11.82 -22.98 -8.63
C LEU A 259 -11.79 -24.44 -8.17
N LEU A 260 -12.91 -24.93 -7.63
CA LEU A 260 -12.98 -26.27 -7.03
C LEU A 260 -12.59 -27.40 -8.01
N PRO A 261 -13.06 -27.40 -9.28
CA PRO A 261 -12.64 -28.43 -10.23
C PRO A 261 -11.14 -28.41 -10.52
N LYS A 262 -10.53 -27.23 -10.70
CA LYS A 262 -9.08 -27.11 -10.98
C LYS A 262 -8.22 -27.48 -9.78
N LEU A 263 -8.64 -27.14 -8.56
CA LEU A 263 -7.94 -27.57 -7.35
C LEU A 263 -8.06 -29.09 -7.16
N LYS A 264 -9.22 -29.67 -7.48
CA LYS A 264 -9.41 -31.12 -7.45
C LYS A 264 -8.54 -31.85 -8.47
N GLU A 265 -8.45 -31.33 -9.70
CA GLU A 265 -7.55 -31.82 -10.75
C GLU A 265 -6.09 -31.80 -10.29
N PHE A 266 -5.62 -30.67 -9.76
CA PHE A 266 -4.27 -30.56 -9.19
C PHE A 266 -4.02 -31.58 -8.08
N ALA A 267 -4.99 -31.79 -7.19
CA ALA A 267 -4.86 -32.77 -6.11
C ALA A 267 -4.71 -34.19 -6.66
N ASP A 268 -5.53 -34.56 -7.64
CA ASP A 268 -5.49 -35.88 -8.27
C ASP A 268 -4.15 -36.11 -9.01
N GLU A 269 -3.65 -35.10 -9.73
CA GLU A 269 -2.34 -35.13 -10.41
C GLU A 269 -1.17 -35.26 -9.43
N SER A 270 -1.31 -34.66 -8.23
CA SER A 270 -0.25 -34.63 -7.20
C SER A 270 -0.37 -35.77 -6.18
N GLY A 271 -1.34 -36.67 -6.33
CA GLY A 271 -1.61 -37.75 -5.38
C GLY A 271 -2.10 -37.26 -4.01
N LEU A 272 -2.74 -36.10 -3.96
CA LEU A 272 -3.31 -35.47 -2.77
C LEU A 272 -4.81 -35.72 -2.68
N GLN A 273 -5.33 -35.72 -1.45
CA GLN A 273 -6.76 -35.59 -1.20
C GLN A 273 -7.10 -34.10 -1.07
N PHE A 274 -8.22 -33.71 -1.67
CA PHE A 274 -8.74 -32.34 -1.65
C PHE A 274 -10.12 -32.32 -1.04
N ALA A 275 -10.35 -31.34 -0.19
CA ALA A 275 -11.67 -30.99 0.32
C ALA A 275 -11.74 -29.48 0.58
N TYR A 276 -12.95 -28.98 0.70
CA TYR A 276 -13.24 -27.59 0.95
C TYR A 276 -14.38 -27.49 1.96
N ASP A 277 -14.40 -26.39 2.70
CA ASP A 277 -15.51 -26.08 3.59
C ASP A 277 -15.78 -24.58 3.57
N TRP A 278 -17.01 -24.22 3.22
CA TRP A 278 -17.50 -22.85 3.20
C TRP A 278 -18.40 -22.52 4.40
N GLU A 279 -18.71 -23.51 5.26
CA GLU A 279 -19.72 -23.45 6.32
C GLU A 279 -19.22 -23.89 7.71
N MET A 280 -18.02 -24.48 7.83
CA MET A 280 -17.46 -24.95 9.11
C MET A 280 -17.22 -23.82 10.11
N ASN A 281 -18.09 -23.68 11.12
CA ASN A 281 -17.91 -22.81 12.30
C ASN A 281 -17.49 -21.35 11.99
N GLY A 282 -17.81 -20.87 10.78
CA GLY A 282 -17.48 -19.55 10.27
C GLY A 282 -16.15 -19.44 9.53
N GLU A 283 -15.31 -20.47 9.48
CA GLU A 283 -14.06 -20.44 8.72
C GLU A 283 -14.31 -20.89 7.27
N LYS A 284 -13.75 -20.16 6.30
CA LYS A 284 -13.92 -20.42 4.86
C LYS A 284 -12.60 -20.85 4.27
N GLY A 285 -12.55 -21.99 3.60
CA GLY A 285 -11.32 -22.43 3.00
C GLY A 285 -11.38 -23.77 2.28
N PHE A 286 -10.19 -24.22 1.91
CA PHE A 286 -9.97 -25.53 1.34
C PHE A 286 -8.62 -26.07 1.78
N TYR A 287 -8.43 -27.37 1.64
CA TYR A 287 -7.20 -28.01 2.06
C TYR A 287 -6.79 -29.17 1.16
N PHE A 288 -5.49 -29.43 1.19
CA PHE A 288 -4.88 -30.60 0.59
C PHE A 288 -4.22 -31.45 1.67
N ARG A 289 -4.30 -32.77 1.53
CA ARG A 289 -3.58 -33.69 2.43
C ARG A 289 -3.07 -34.93 1.72
N LYS A 290 -2.00 -35.51 2.24
CA LYS A 290 -1.59 -36.87 1.87
C LYS A 290 -2.35 -37.89 2.71
N LYS A 291 -2.64 -39.05 2.13
CA LYS A 291 -3.34 -40.13 2.83
C LYS A 291 -2.54 -40.65 4.04
N GLU A 292 -1.21 -40.56 3.98
CA GLU A 292 -0.32 -41.00 5.07
C GLU A 292 -0.23 -39.99 6.21
N TRP A 293 -0.70 -38.75 6.03
CA TRP A 293 -0.69 -37.76 7.08
C TRP A 293 -1.79 -38.04 8.10
N LYS A 294 -1.41 -38.17 9.37
CA LYS A 294 -2.29 -38.52 10.48
C LYS A 294 -3.20 -37.33 10.84
N ASN A 295 -4.20 -37.11 10.00
CA ASN A 295 -5.16 -36.00 10.03
C ASN A 295 -4.53 -34.61 9.82
N ALA A 296 -3.28 -34.51 9.35
CA ALA A 296 -2.70 -33.22 8.98
C ALA A 296 -3.13 -32.82 7.56
N ALA A 297 -3.36 -31.53 7.36
CA ALA A 297 -3.71 -30.96 6.07
C ALA A 297 -3.07 -29.57 5.90
N ILE A 298 -2.71 -29.25 4.66
CA ILE A 298 -2.31 -27.90 4.25
C ILE A 298 -3.58 -27.14 3.97
N TRP A 299 -3.88 -26.15 4.82
CA TRP A 299 -5.09 -25.35 4.74
C TRP A 299 -4.81 -24.00 4.10
N PHE A 300 -5.74 -23.59 3.25
CA PHE A 300 -5.90 -22.23 2.73
C PHE A 300 -7.24 -21.71 3.23
N TYR A 301 -7.22 -20.79 4.18
CA TYR A 301 -8.45 -20.37 4.85
C TYR A 301 -8.37 -18.94 5.36
N SER A 302 -9.55 -18.36 5.64
CA SER A 302 -9.72 -16.99 6.12
C SER A 302 -9.96 -16.96 7.63
N GLU A 303 -9.24 -16.07 8.34
CA GLU A 303 -9.49 -15.76 9.76
C GLU A 303 -10.82 -15.03 9.96
N ASN A 304 -11.32 -14.39 8.91
CA ASN A 304 -12.45 -13.47 8.98
C ASN A 304 -13.75 -14.15 8.58
N ARG A 305 -14.50 -14.58 9.60
CA ARG A 305 -15.66 -15.46 9.43
C ARG A 305 -16.80 -14.93 8.57
N THR A 306 -16.84 -13.62 8.36
CA THR A 306 -17.92 -12.95 7.62
C THR A 306 -17.47 -12.36 6.29
N SER A 307 -16.17 -12.29 6.02
CA SER A 307 -15.64 -11.67 4.80
C SER A 307 -14.62 -12.56 4.10
N TRP A 308 -14.45 -12.34 2.80
CA TRP A 308 -13.48 -13.05 1.97
C TRP A 308 -12.10 -12.39 2.08
N SER A 309 -11.66 -12.09 3.31
CA SER A 309 -10.41 -11.36 3.64
C SER A 309 -9.52 -12.15 4.59
N GLY A 310 -8.25 -11.75 4.70
CA GLY A 310 -7.30 -12.36 5.63
C GLY A 310 -7.02 -13.83 5.36
N PHE A 311 -6.98 -14.25 4.08
CA PHE A 311 -6.62 -15.61 3.74
C PHE A 311 -5.14 -15.90 3.98
N TYR A 312 -4.86 -17.07 4.53
CA TYR A 312 -3.52 -17.53 4.85
C TYR A 312 -3.38 -19.04 4.64
N ILE A 313 -2.13 -19.48 4.58
CA ILE A 313 -1.74 -20.89 4.48
C ILE A 313 -1.10 -21.34 5.79
N THR A 314 -1.48 -22.53 6.25
CA THR A 314 -0.85 -23.21 7.40
C THR A 314 -1.00 -24.72 7.28
N ILE A 315 -0.41 -25.46 8.21
CA ILE A 315 -0.66 -26.87 8.40
C ILE A 315 -1.34 -27.07 9.74
N MET A 316 -2.52 -27.66 9.70
CA MET A 316 -3.28 -27.98 10.90
C MET A 316 -4.00 -29.32 10.72
N ASN A 317 -4.87 -29.65 11.66
CA ASN A 317 -5.70 -30.84 11.56
C ASN A 317 -6.77 -30.64 10.48
N GLU A 318 -7.19 -31.72 9.81
CA GLU A 318 -8.32 -31.71 8.88
C GLU A 318 -9.65 -31.37 9.59
N TYR A 319 -9.67 -31.46 10.92
CA TYR A 319 -10.70 -30.92 11.79
C TYR A 319 -10.14 -29.67 12.50
N PRO A 320 -10.44 -28.44 12.05
CA PRO A 320 -9.80 -27.22 12.54
C PRO A 320 -9.86 -27.03 14.06
N ASP A 321 -10.97 -27.44 14.69
CA ASP A 321 -11.17 -27.36 16.15
C ASP A 321 -10.38 -28.40 16.96
N VAL A 322 -9.67 -29.32 16.29
CA VAL A 322 -8.88 -30.37 16.92
C VAL A 322 -7.40 -30.06 16.72
N PRO A 323 -6.64 -29.76 17.78
CA PRO A 323 -5.21 -29.52 17.65
C PRO A 323 -4.51 -30.68 16.94
N LEU A 324 -3.60 -30.36 16.02
CA LEU A 324 -2.80 -31.39 15.37
C LEU A 324 -1.83 -32.00 16.40
N THR A 325 -1.99 -33.29 16.67
CA THR A 325 -1.15 -34.00 17.64
C THR A 325 0.22 -34.29 17.04
N THR A 326 1.12 -33.32 17.15
CA THR A 326 2.53 -33.46 16.74
C THR A 326 3.43 -33.58 17.98
N ASN A 327 4.53 -34.34 17.87
CA ASN A 327 5.49 -34.48 18.96
C ASN A 327 6.54 -33.34 18.98
N ARG A 328 6.46 -32.37 18.06
CA ARG A 328 7.41 -31.25 17.92
C ARG A 328 6.86 -30.13 17.04
N GLN A 329 7.01 -28.88 17.47
CA GLN A 329 6.85 -27.70 16.61
C GLN A 329 8.08 -27.53 15.72
N VAL A 330 7.88 -27.37 14.41
CA VAL A 330 8.96 -27.23 13.42
C VAL A 330 8.62 -26.08 12.49
N GLN A 331 9.27 -24.92 12.66
CA GLN A 331 9.08 -23.79 11.76
C GLN A 331 9.49 -24.16 10.33
N LEU A 332 8.55 -24.06 9.39
CA LEU A 332 8.85 -24.14 7.97
C LEU A 332 9.41 -22.80 7.47
N HIS A 333 10.41 -22.87 6.59
CA HIS A 333 11.05 -21.71 5.98
C HIS A 333 10.14 -21.01 4.99
N CYS A 334 9.20 -21.72 4.36
CA CYS A 334 8.20 -21.14 3.47
C CYS A 334 7.12 -20.32 4.21
N PHE A 335 7.16 -20.27 5.55
CA PHE A 335 6.21 -19.54 6.40
C PHE A 335 6.90 -18.43 7.20
N ASP A 336 6.27 -17.26 7.25
CA ASP A 336 6.79 -16.07 7.96
C ASP A 336 6.32 -16.02 9.43
N GLY A 337 5.15 -16.58 9.69
CA GLY A 337 4.53 -16.66 11.01
C GLY A 337 5.13 -17.77 11.86
N ASN A 338 5.46 -17.43 13.10
CA ASN A 338 6.06 -18.36 14.06
C ASN A 338 5.15 -19.55 14.35
N CYS A 339 5.76 -20.73 14.50
CA CYS A 339 5.09 -21.92 14.95
C CYS A 339 4.60 -21.78 16.41
N SER A 340 3.47 -22.41 16.70
CA SER A 340 2.82 -22.42 18.01
C SER A 340 2.06 -23.74 18.21
N ASP A 341 1.40 -23.91 19.37
CA ASP A 341 0.57 -25.10 19.61
C ASP A 341 -0.61 -25.20 18.63
N SER A 342 -1.13 -24.05 18.18
CA SER A 342 -2.20 -23.98 17.18
C SER A 342 -1.67 -24.14 15.76
N TYR A 343 -0.46 -23.65 15.49
CA TYR A 343 0.19 -23.69 14.17
C TYR A 343 1.56 -24.37 14.29
N PRO A 344 1.62 -25.70 14.43
CA PRO A 344 2.85 -26.41 14.78
C PRO A 344 3.99 -26.25 13.76
N PHE A 345 3.65 -25.81 12.55
CA PHE A 345 4.61 -25.60 11.46
C PHE A 345 4.83 -24.13 11.07
N GLY A 346 4.09 -23.21 11.70
CA GLY A 346 4.02 -21.81 11.28
C GLY A 346 2.87 -21.55 10.30
N TRP A 347 2.83 -20.34 9.75
CA TRP A 347 1.78 -19.90 8.82
C TRP A 347 2.26 -18.70 7.98
N LYS A 348 1.54 -18.33 6.91
CA LYS A 348 1.73 -17.02 6.26
C LYS A 348 0.46 -16.55 5.56
N TYR A 349 0.24 -15.23 5.53
CA TYR A 349 -0.80 -14.65 4.69
C TYR A 349 -0.54 -14.93 3.21
N MET A 350 -1.60 -15.06 2.43
CA MET A 350 -1.46 -15.21 0.98
C MET A 350 -0.91 -13.92 0.36
N GLU A 351 0.14 -14.06 -0.44
CA GLU A 351 0.86 -12.94 -1.07
C GLU A 351 0.16 -12.46 -2.35
N GLN A 352 0.72 -11.44 -3.01
CA GLN A 352 0.22 -10.92 -4.30
C GLN A 352 -1.23 -10.41 -4.28
N GLY A 353 -1.72 -9.98 -3.11
CA GLY A 353 -3.10 -9.51 -2.94
C GLY A 353 -4.12 -10.63 -2.69
N TYR A 354 -3.70 -11.90 -2.69
CA TYR A 354 -4.60 -13.04 -2.50
C TYR A 354 -5.03 -13.28 -1.05
N SER A 355 -4.54 -12.47 -0.09
CA SER A 355 -5.15 -12.39 1.23
C SER A 355 -6.59 -11.86 1.15
N GLU A 356 -6.90 -11.07 0.12
CA GLU A 356 -8.21 -10.52 -0.18
C GLU A 356 -8.81 -11.21 -1.41
N TRP A 357 -9.85 -12.02 -1.21
CA TRP A 357 -10.57 -12.65 -2.31
C TRP A 357 -11.66 -11.72 -2.86
N ASP A 358 -11.24 -10.56 -3.35
CA ASP A 358 -12.07 -9.57 -4.00
C ASP A 358 -12.37 -9.94 -5.48
N MET A 359 -12.86 -8.98 -6.27
CA MET A 359 -13.20 -9.23 -7.68
C MET A 359 -11.98 -9.43 -8.58
N ASP A 360 -10.82 -8.88 -8.19
CA ASP A 360 -9.57 -9.05 -8.94
C ASP A 360 -9.01 -10.45 -8.72
N THR A 361 -9.04 -10.96 -7.48
CA THR A 361 -8.72 -12.36 -7.18
C THR A 361 -9.63 -13.33 -7.93
N LEU A 362 -10.94 -13.04 -8.01
CA LEU A 362 -11.87 -13.86 -8.82
C LEU A 362 -11.51 -13.84 -10.32
N ALA A 363 -11.07 -12.70 -10.85
CA ALA A 363 -10.58 -12.63 -12.24
C ALA A 363 -9.31 -13.47 -12.43
N ASP A 364 -8.40 -13.46 -11.46
CA ASP A 364 -7.18 -14.28 -11.49
C ASP A 364 -7.44 -15.78 -11.31
N ILE A 365 -8.51 -16.18 -10.63
CA ILE A 365 -9.01 -17.57 -10.63
C ILE A 365 -9.46 -17.99 -12.03
N VAL A 366 -10.28 -17.16 -12.68
CA VAL A 366 -10.74 -17.43 -14.05
C VAL A 366 -9.56 -17.57 -15.02
N ASN A 367 -8.59 -16.67 -14.91
CA ASN A 367 -7.39 -16.65 -15.73
C ASN A 367 -6.35 -17.71 -15.33
N GLY A 368 -6.56 -18.44 -14.22
CA GLY A 368 -5.70 -19.51 -13.75
C GLY A 368 -4.48 -19.08 -12.93
N LYS A 369 -4.21 -17.78 -12.78
CA LYS A 369 -3.05 -17.29 -12.01
C LYS A 369 -3.13 -17.69 -10.53
N PHE A 370 -4.32 -17.56 -9.94
CA PHE A 370 -4.55 -17.96 -8.55
C PHE A 370 -4.34 -19.47 -8.36
N ILE A 371 -4.74 -20.27 -9.35
CA ILE A 371 -4.57 -21.73 -9.30
C ILE A 371 -3.08 -22.09 -9.29
N GLU A 372 -2.28 -21.50 -10.16
CA GLU A 372 -0.83 -21.72 -10.17
C GLU A 372 -0.17 -21.27 -8.86
N TYR A 373 -0.59 -20.14 -8.31
CA TYR A 373 -0.14 -19.71 -6.98
C TYR A 373 -0.42 -20.77 -5.91
N VAL A 374 -1.65 -21.30 -5.83
CA VAL A 374 -2.00 -22.35 -4.85
C VAL A 374 -1.15 -23.62 -5.05
N LYS A 375 -0.87 -24.01 -6.29
CA LYS A 375 0.00 -25.15 -6.60
C LYS A 375 1.42 -24.93 -6.06
N GLU A 376 2.02 -23.78 -6.39
CA GLU A 376 3.36 -23.42 -5.94
C GLU A 376 3.48 -23.44 -4.41
N GLN A 377 2.52 -22.81 -3.71
CA GLN A 377 2.51 -22.79 -2.25
C GLN A 377 2.34 -24.19 -1.65
N THR A 378 1.44 -25.01 -2.21
CA THR A 378 1.20 -26.37 -1.71
C THR A 378 2.44 -27.25 -1.88
N LEU A 379 3.11 -27.17 -3.04
CA LEU A 379 4.32 -27.95 -3.33
C LEU A 379 5.50 -27.50 -2.48
N ALA A 380 5.66 -26.20 -2.24
CA ALA A 380 6.70 -25.67 -1.34
C ALA A 380 6.56 -26.26 0.06
N VAL A 381 5.34 -26.26 0.62
CA VAL A 381 5.06 -26.83 1.94
C VAL A 381 5.33 -28.35 1.96
N ILE A 382 4.89 -29.09 0.93
CA ILE A 382 5.15 -30.54 0.85
C ILE A 382 6.64 -30.85 0.84
N ASN A 383 7.43 -30.13 0.03
CA ASN A 383 8.86 -30.37 -0.09
C ASN A 383 9.57 -30.19 1.26
N GLU A 384 9.28 -29.09 1.98
CA GLU A 384 9.91 -28.86 3.28
C GLU A 384 9.46 -29.87 4.35
N LEU A 385 8.20 -30.31 4.33
CA LEU A 385 7.70 -31.36 5.23
C LEU A 385 8.42 -32.70 5.02
N GLU A 386 8.73 -33.04 3.77
CA GLU A 386 9.46 -34.26 3.42
C GLU A 386 10.94 -34.18 3.82
N GLU A 387 11.60 -33.05 3.56
CA GLU A 387 12.99 -32.81 3.97
C GLU A 387 13.17 -32.93 5.49
N ASN A 388 12.22 -32.39 6.26
CA ASN A 388 12.27 -32.41 7.72
C ASN A 388 11.75 -33.72 8.35
N SER A 389 11.27 -34.68 7.55
CA SER A 389 10.68 -35.95 8.03
C SER A 389 9.58 -35.73 9.08
N CYS A 390 8.77 -34.67 8.92
CA CYS A 390 7.82 -34.19 9.93
C CYS A 390 6.66 -35.16 10.21
N PHE A 391 6.34 -36.04 9.25
CA PHE A 391 5.27 -37.03 9.38
C PHE A 391 5.86 -38.44 9.27
N GLN A 392 5.67 -39.27 10.30
CA GLN A 392 6.06 -40.68 10.24
C GLN A 392 5.25 -41.39 9.16
N LYS A 393 5.92 -42.14 8.28
CA LYS A 393 5.25 -43.13 7.43
C LYS A 393 4.62 -44.17 8.35
N GLY A 394 3.29 -44.20 8.38
CA GLY A 394 2.52 -45.17 9.16
C GLY A 394 2.75 -46.61 8.74
#